data_AF-A0A2S1QDK4-F1
#
_entry.id   AF-A0A2S1QDK4-F1
#
_cell.length_a   1.000
_cell.length_b   1.000
_cell.length_c   1.000
_cell.angle_alpha   90.00
_cell.angle_beta   90.00
_cell.angle_gamma   90.00
#
_symmetry.space_group_name_H-M   'P 1'
#
loop_
_entity.id
_entity.type
_entity.pdbx_description
1 polymer ?
#
loop_
_entity_poly.entity_id
_entity_poly.type
_entity_poly.pdbx_seq_one_letter_code
_entity_poly.pdbx_strand_id
1 'polypeptide(L)'
;MVSRVYQSFTINGETGERTITSTYSEDEAALETNPEGTTPLTIDELYDSCASDYLVVDQENNTIYLQTEVNGLLTLCGFTPNNCADDCFTGVSIKAFDWIN
;
A
#
# COMPACT_ATOMS: atom_id res chain seq x y z
N MET A 1 -15.38 -1.69 13.09
CA MET A 1 -14.95 -3.11 13.14
C MET A 1 -13.70 -3.24 12.30
N VAL A 2 -12.64 -3.83 12.85
CA VAL A 2 -11.38 -4.05 12.11
C VAL A 2 -11.53 -5.29 11.23
N SER A 3 -11.14 -5.19 9.97
CA SER A 3 -11.20 -6.31 9.02
C SER A 3 -10.21 -6.10 7.87
N ARG A 4 -9.80 -7.20 7.23
CA ARG A 4 -8.96 -7.22 6.03
C ARG A 4 -9.67 -8.01 4.93
N VAL A 5 -9.55 -7.55 3.69
CA VAL A 5 -9.96 -8.32 2.50
C VAL A 5 -8.76 -8.50 1.59
N TYR A 6 -8.55 -9.72 1.13
CA TYR A 6 -7.50 -10.06 0.18
C TYR A 6 -8.08 -10.58 -1.14
N GLN A 7 -7.39 -10.26 -2.23
CA GLN A 7 -7.69 -10.79 -3.54
C GLN A 7 -6.40 -10.93 -4.38
N SER A 8 -6.16 -12.12 -4.92
CA SER A 8 -5.20 -12.32 -6.02
C SER A 8 -5.92 -12.60 -7.33
N PHE A 9 -5.25 -12.27 -8.42
CA PHE A 9 -5.80 -12.40 -9.76
C PHE A 9 -4.69 -12.63 -10.78
N THR A 10 -5.08 -13.15 -11.94
CA THR A 10 -4.28 -13.18 -13.16
C THR A 10 -4.91 -12.28 -14.20
N ILE A 11 -4.09 -11.76 -15.12
CA ILE A 11 -4.55 -11.00 -16.29
C ILE A 11 -4.20 -11.80 -17.54
N ASN A 12 -5.17 -11.96 -18.44
CA ASN A 12 -4.91 -12.48 -19.78
C ASN A 12 -4.11 -11.45 -20.59
N GLY A 13 -2.92 -11.82 -21.07
CA GLY A 13 -2.02 -10.90 -21.77
C GLY A 13 -2.50 -10.42 -23.14
N GLU A 14 -3.49 -11.09 -23.76
CA GLU A 14 -4.05 -10.71 -25.05
C GLU A 14 -5.31 -9.85 -24.90
N THR A 15 -6.22 -10.24 -24.00
CA THR A 15 -7.53 -9.59 -23.85
C THR A 15 -7.56 -8.56 -22.72
N GLY A 16 -6.60 -8.61 -21.79
CA GLY A 16 -6.63 -7.84 -20.56
C GLY A 16 -7.66 -8.34 -19.54
N GLU A 17 -8.31 -9.49 -19.80
CA GLU A 17 -9.33 -10.04 -18.91
C GLU A 17 -8.72 -10.45 -17.56
N ARG A 18 -9.35 -10.00 -16.47
CA ARG A 18 -8.93 -10.25 -15.10
C ARG A 18 -9.69 -11.43 -14.50
N THR A 19 -8.98 -12.45 -14.04
CA THR A 19 -9.55 -13.63 -13.37
C THR A 19 -9.08 -13.69 -11.92
N ILE A 20 -10.01 -13.66 -10.97
CA ILE A 20 -9.71 -13.82 -9.54
C ILE A 20 -9.28 -15.26 -9.29
N THR A 21 -8.12 -15.45 -8.65
CA THR A 21 -7.57 -16.77 -8.34
C THR A 21 -7.73 -17.15 -6.88
N SER A 22 -7.75 -16.16 -5.96
CA SER A 22 -8.04 -16.38 -4.54
C SER A 22 -8.65 -15.12 -3.93
N THR A 23 -9.50 -15.32 -2.92
CA THR A 23 -10.03 -14.24 -2.10
C THR A 23 -10.41 -14.78 -0.72
N TYR A 24 -10.18 -13.97 0.31
CA TYR A 24 -10.66 -14.22 1.65
C TYR A 24 -10.89 -12.89 2.38
N SER A 25 -11.65 -12.97 3.47
CA SER A 25 -11.87 -11.86 4.40
C SER A 25 -11.52 -12.33 5.80
N GLU A 26 -10.88 -11.45 6.56
CA GLU A 26 -10.56 -11.66 7.96
C GLU A 26 -11.28 -10.60 8.78
N ASP A 27 -11.97 -11.03 9.84
CA ASP A 27 -12.45 -10.16 10.90
C ASP A 27 -11.40 -10.09 12.03
N GLU A 28 -11.70 -9.28 13.04
CA GLU A 28 -10.84 -9.08 14.21
C GLU A 28 -10.38 -10.38 14.90
N ALA A 29 -11.18 -11.45 14.89
CA ALA A 29 -10.82 -12.73 15.52
C ALA A 29 -9.93 -13.61 14.62
N ALA A 30 -9.93 -13.34 13.30
CA ALA A 30 -9.22 -14.10 12.29
C ALA A 30 -8.14 -13.28 11.55
N LEU A 31 -7.82 -12.07 12.02
CA LEU A 31 -6.73 -11.26 11.48
C LEU A 31 -5.43 -12.08 11.47
N GLU A 32 -4.70 -11.99 10.36
CA GLU A 32 -3.41 -12.65 10.15
C GLU A 32 -3.43 -14.19 10.14
N THR A 33 -4.61 -14.80 9.99
CA THR A 33 -4.73 -16.27 9.92
C THR A 33 -4.44 -16.82 8.52
N ASN A 34 -4.58 -16.00 7.47
CA ASN A 34 -4.25 -16.40 6.10
C ASN A 34 -2.82 -15.96 5.73
N PRO A 35 -2.04 -16.83 5.06
CA PRO A 35 -0.61 -16.60 4.81
C PRO A 35 -0.33 -15.58 3.71
N GLU A 36 -1.28 -15.31 2.82
CA GLU A 36 -1.11 -14.32 1.75
C GLU A 36 -1.39 -12.88 2.22
N GLY A 37 -1.11 -11.93 1.34
CA GLY A 37 -1.34 -10.50 1.61
C GLY A 37 -0.26 -9.89 2.51
N THR A 38 -0.29 -8.57 2.64
CA THR A 38 0.60 -7.88 3.57
C THR A 38 0.09 -8.01 4.99
N THR A 39 1.01 -8.06 5.96
CA THR A 39 0.69 -7.90 7.37
C THR A 39 -0.08 -6.59 7.56
N PRO A 40 -1.25 -6.60 8.23
CA PRO A 40 -1.95 -5.37 8.59
C PRO A 40 -1.04 -4.43 9.38
N LEU A 41 -1.13 -3.12 9.10
CA LEU A 41 -0.42 -2.09 9.85
C LEU A 41 -1.43 -1.15 10.50
N THR A 42 -1.12 -0.70 11.71
CA THR A 42 -1.76 0.50 12.27
C THR A 42 -1.34 1.75 11.51
N ILE A 43 -2.08 2.85 11.68
CA ILE A 43 -1.72 4.11 11.04
C ILE A 43 -0.36 4.64 11.53
N ASP A 44 -0.03 4.42 12.80
CA ASP A 44 1.25 4.84 13.38
C ASP A 44 2.41 4.00 12.79
N GLU A 45 2.26 2.68 12.70
CA GLU A 45 3.27 1.82 12.06
C GLU A 45 3.46 2.14 10.58
N LEU A 46 2.37 2.51 9.88
CA LEU A 46 2.45 2.98 8.51
C LEU A 46 3.32 4.25 8.40
N TYR A 47 3.12 5.20 9.32
CA TYR A 47 3.87 6.46 9.34
C TYR A 47 5.34 6.23 9.69
N ASP A 48 5.61 5.33 10.63
CA ASP A 48 6.96 4.93 11.01
C ASP A 48 7.69 4.29 9.82
N SER A 49 7.06 3.33 9.12
CA SER A 49 7.66 2.71 7.91
C SER A 49 7.98 3.73 6.82
N CYS A 50 7.14 4.76 6.69
CA CYS A 50 7.39 5.87 5.80
C CYS A 50 8.66 6.63 6.13
N ALA A 51 8.84 6.99 7.39
CA ALA A 51 10.00 7.73 7.85
C ALA A 51 11.28 6.89 7.85
N SER A 52 11.20 5.58 8.10
CA SER A 52 12.38 4.72 8.25
C SER A 52 12.81 4.01 6.97
N ASP A 53 11.86 3.65 6.09
CA ASP A 53 12.13 2.72 4.99
C ASP A 53 12.02 3.39 3.63
N TYR A 54 11.04 4.28 3.44
CA TYR A 54 10.73 4.84 2.13
C TYR A 54 11.34 6.23 1.89
N LEU A 55 11.33 7.11 2.89
CA LEU A 55 11.76 8.51 2.72
C LEU A 55 13.26 8.73 3.00
N VAL A 56 14.01 7.65 3.22
CA VAL A 56 15.45 7.68 3.56
C VAL A 56 16.38 7.45 2.38
N VAL A 57 15.82 7.30 1.17
CA VAL A 57 16.60 7.05 -0.05
C VAL A 57 17.42 8.27 -0.49
N ASP A 58 18.45 8.04 -1.30
CA ASP A 58 19.26 9.13 -1.82
C ASP A 58 18.47 9.98 -2.83
N GLN A 59 18.52 11.30 -2.66
CA GLN A 59 17.74 12.24 -3.47
C GLN A 59 18.35 12.52 -4.84
N GLU A 60 19.61 12.12 -5.08
CA GLU A 60 20.27 12.31 -6.38
C GLU A 60 19.77 11.29 -7.42
N ASN A 61 19.48 10.06 -6.98
CA ASN A 61 19.00 8.99 -7.85
C ASN A 61 17.52 8.68 -7.69
N ASN A 62 16.80 9.34 -6.79
CA ASN A 62 15.37 9.09 -6.57
C ASN A 62 14.57 10.39 -6.43
N THR A 63 13.35 10.37 -6.96
CA THR A 63 12.33 11.36 -6.67
C THR A 63 11.51 10.89 -5.47
N ILE A 64 11.54 11.67 -4.39
CA ILE A 64 10.81 11.37 -3.15
C ILE A 64 9.43 12.06 -3.19
N TYR A 65 8.41 11.34 -2.73
CA TYR A 65 7.03 11.81 -2.62
C TYR A 65 6.57 11.76 -1.17
N LEU A 66 6.04 12.87 -0.69
CA LEU A 66 5.33 12.98 0.58
C LEU A 66 4.14 13.92 0.38
N GLN A 67 2.93 13.39 0.51
CA GLN A 67 1.69 14.15 0.36
C GLN A 67 0.77 13.88 1.54
N THR A 68 0.08 14.94 1.95
CA THR A 68 -0.89 14.91 3.05
C THR A 68 -2.16 15.65 2.61
N GLU A 69 -3.28 15.27 3.20
CA GLU A 69 -4.50 16.07 3.20
C GLU A 69 -4.30 17.35 4.03
N VAL A 70 -5.23 18.30 3.91
CA VAL A 70 -5.20 19.58 4.65
C VAL A 70 -5.18 19.37 6.17
N ASN A 71 -5.74 18.27 6.66
CA ASN A 71 -5.74 17.91 8.09
C ASN A 71 -4.46 17.18 8.55
N GLY A 72 -3.47 17.02 7.67
CA GLY A 72 -2.20 16.34 7.98
C GLY A 72 -2.23 14.82 7.84
N LEU A 73 -3.34 14.22 7.39
CA LEU A 73 -3.40 12.79 7.10
C LEU A 73 -2.53 12.46 5.88
N LEU A 74 -1.67 11.46 5.98
CA LEU A 74 -0.83 10.98 4.89
C LEU A 74 -1.70 10.45 3.74
N THR A 75 -1.40 10.84 2.51
CA THR A 75 -2.05 10.29 1.30
C THR A 75 -1.06 9.58 0.40
N LEU A 76 0.20 9.99 0.41
CA LEU A 76 1.27 9.37 -0.36
C LEU A 76 2.59 9.51 0.39
N CYS A 77 3.34 8.42 0.48
CA CYS A 77 4.73 8.45 0.89
C CYS A 77 5.48 7.36 0.13
N GLY A 78 6.64 7.72 -0.42
CA GLY A 78 7.42 6.78 -1.20
C GLY A 78 8.45 7.47 -2.07
N PHE A 79 9.02 6.71 -2.99
CA PHE A 79 9.96 7.24 -3.96
C PHE A 79 9.84 6.52 -5.30
N THR A 80 10.44 7.11 -6.32
CA THR A 80 10.63 6.47 -7.62
C THR A 80 12.07 6.71 -8.07
N PRO A 81 12.82 5.66 -8.45
CA PRO A 81 14.14 5.82 -9.03
C PRO A 81 14.10 6.71 -10.29
N ASN A 82 15.06 7.62 -10.39
CA ASN A 82 15.23 8.47 -11.55
C ASN A 82 15.46 7.60 -12.81
N ASN A 83 14.83 7.97 -13.92
CA ASN A 83 14.83 7.22 -15.18
C ASN A 83 14.11 5.85 -15.14
N CYS A 84 13.25 5.58 -14.15
CA CYS A 84 12.28 4.52 -14.34
C CYS A 84 11.13 4.99 -15.26
N ALA A 85 10.74 4.13 -16.21
CA ALA A 85 9.67 4.39 -17.17
C ALA A 85 8.28 4.06 -16.60
N ASP A 86 8.01 2.80 -16.25
CA ASP A 86 6.68 2.33 -15.84
C ASP A 86 6.74 1.57 -14.50
N ASP A 87 5.71 1.77 -13.66
CA ASP A 87 5.38 0.99 -12.46
C ASP A 87 6.51 0.79 -11.41
N CYS A 88 7.36 1.81 -11.16
CA CYS A 88 8.45 1.72 -10.17
C CYS A 88 8.21 2.37 -8.82
N PHE A 89 7.03 2.95 -8.58
CA PHE A 89 6.78 3.61 -7.30
C PHE A 89 6.89 2.60 -6.14
N THR A 90 7.73 2.92 -5.16
CA THR A 90 7.90 2.13 -3.94
C THR A 90 7.44 2.95 -2.75
N GLY A 91 6.41 2.48 -2.06
CA GLY A 91 5.85 3.15 -0.89
C GLY A 91 4.37 2.85 -0.71
N VAL A 92 3.67 3.80 -0.08
CA VAL A 92 2.29 3.67 0.35
C VAL A 92 1.45 4.81 -0.25
N SER A 93 0.24 4.48 -0.71
CA SER A 93 -0.79 5.46 -1.03
C SER A 93 -2.09 5.13 -0.29
N ILE A 94 -2.68 6.14 0.36
CA ILE A 94 -3.97 6.01 1.04
C ILE A 94 -5.03 6.65 0.14
N LYS A 95 -5.90 5.81 -0.43
CA LYS A 95 -6.97 6.26 -1.34
C LYS A 95 -8.19 6.79 -0.60
N ALA A 96 -8.50 6.21 0.55
CA ALA A 96 -9.63 6.60 1.40
C ALA A 96 -9.30 6.23 2.85
N PHE A 97 -9.78 7.05 3.78
CA PHE A 97 -9.56 6.84 5.21
C PHE A 97 -10.76 7.37 5.97
N ASP A 98 -11.28 6.54 6.87
CA ASP A 98 -12.39 6.88 7.76
C ASP A 98 -12.06 6.40 9.17
N TRP A 99 -12.31 7.26 10.15
CA TRP A 99 -12.26 6.85 11.54
C TRP A 99 -13.44 5.93 11.86
N ILE A 100 -13.14 4.78 12.47
CA ILE A 100 -14.18 3.90 13.01
C ILE A 100 -14.74 4.60 14.26
N ASN A 101 -15.99 5.06 14.18
CA ASN A 101 -16.76 5.57 15.32
C ASN A 101 -17.42 4.43 16.11
#